data_AF-A0AAU4CZ83-F1
#
_entry.id   AF-A0AAU4CZ83-F1
#
_cell.length_a   1.000
_cell.length_b   1.000
_cell.length_c   1.000
_cell.angle_alpha   90.00
_cell.angle_beta   90.00
_cell.angle_gamma   90.00
#
_symmetry.space_group_name_H-M   'P 1'
#
loop_
_entity.id
_entity.type
_entity.pdbx_description
1 polymer ?
#
loop_
_entity_poly.entity_id
_entity_poly.type
_entity_poly.pdbx_seq_one_letter_code
_entity_poly.pdbx_strand_id
1 'polypeptide(L)'
;MAAEAEVLDELHRLRARVPQLTGALAASVDGLVLAHDTPGVEPEGLAALTAAALGVAVRMTDAAGRGELRELLLRGDHGYVATYAAGSSAVLTLLAQDRVNVGRLHLEGRRAGGRIGELMDALPRPDDPATAHAKAVATNPARSVARTASTAAVSPQTPAKATVRSTMPRRTPRPATPRPTPRTTPNAPTTTES
;
A
#
# COMPACT_ATOMS: atom_id res chain seq x y z
N MET A 1 -7.92 -10.46 -23.07
CA MET A 1 -8.27 -11.88 -23.23
C MET A 1 -7.24 -12.82 -22.60
N ALA A 2 -5.96 -12.87 -23.02
CA ALA A 2 -4.98 -13.75 -22.36
C ALA A 2 -4.69 -13.36 -20.88
N ALA A 3 -4.35 -12.09 -20.64
CA ALA A 3 -4.04 -11.62 -19.28
C ALA A 3 -5.23 -11.73 -18.31
N GLU A 4 -6.46 -11.48 -18.78
CA GLU A 4 -7.67 -11.67 -17.96
C GLU A 4 -7.83 -13.12 -17.49
N ALA A 5 -7.63 -14.09 -18.39
CA ALA A 5 -7.68 -15.50 -18.03
C ALA A 5 -6.57 -15.89 -17.05
N GLU A 6 -5.35 -15.38 -17.25
CA GLU A 6 -4.22 -15.63 -16.35
C GLU A 6 -4.43 -15.02 -14.95
N VAL A 7 -5.03 -13.82 -14.89
CA VAL A 7 -5.41 -13.19 -13.62
C VAL A 7 -6.49 -14.00 -12.94
N LEU A 8 -7.54 -14.42 -13.65
CA LEU A 8 -8.61 -15.25 -13.10
C LEU A 8 -8.08 -16.58 -12.56
N ASP A 9 -7.15 -17.22 -13.27
CA ASP A 9 -6.47 -18.43 -12.81
C ASP A 9 -5.69 -18.19 -11.51
N GLU A 10 -5.01 -17.05 -11.38
CA GLU A 10 -4.32 -16.70 -10.14
C GLU A 10 -5.31 -16.46 -8.98
N LEU A 11 -6.48 -15.85 -9.23
CA LEU A 11 -7.54 -15.71 -8.23
C LEU A 11 -8.04 -17.07 -7.74
N HIS A 12 -8.28 -18.02 -8.65
CA HIS A 12 -8.67 -19.38 -8.28
C HIS A 12 -7.59 -20.10 -7.46
N ARG A 13 -6.32 -20.00 -7.86
CA ARG A 13 -5.20 -20.56 -7.10
C ARG A 13 -5.09 -19.93 -5.71
N LEU A 14 -5.34 -18.63 -5.59
CA LEU A 14 -5.35 -17.94 -4.30
C LEU A 14 -6.44 -18.47 -3.37
N ARG A 15 -7.65 -18.68 -3.87
CA ARG A 15 -8.74 -19.30 -3.07
C ARG A 15 -8.43 -20.73 -2.65
N ALA A 16 -7.74 -21.50 -3.49
CA ALA A 16 -7.26 -22.83 -3.10
C ALA A 16 -6.21 -22.76 -1.97
N ARG A 17 -5.34 -21.73 -1.97
CA ARG A 17 -4.35 -21.50 -0.91
C ARG A 17 -4.94 -20.89 0.36
N VAL A 18 -6.10 -20.24 0.31
CA VAL A 18 -6.79 -19.65 1.47
C VAL A 18 -8.28 -20.04 1.43
N PRO A 19 -8.65 -21.22 1.97
CA PRO A 19 -10.02 -21.74 1.87
C PRO A 19 -11.11 -20.88 2.53
N GLN A 20 -10.74 -19.94 3.41
CA GLN A 20 -11.67 -19.01 4.04
C GLN A 20 -12.01 -17.79 3.16
N LEU A 21 -11.44 -17.68 1.96
CA LEU A 21 -11.82 -16.65 0.99
C LEU A 21 -13.20 -16.94 0.39
N THR A 22 -14.10 -15.99 0.57
CA THR A 22 -15.44 -16.00 -0.03
C THR A 22 -15.47 -15.34 -1.40
N GLY A 23 -14.49 -14.47 -1.70
CA GLY A 23 -14.32 -13.91 -3.03
C GLY A 23 -12.98 -13.23 -3.23
N ALA A 24 -12.62 -13.03 -4.49
CA ALA A 24 -11.42 -12.32 -4.91
C ALA A 24 -11.70 -11.52 -6.19
N LEU A 25 -11.18 -10.31 -6.25
CA LEU A 25 -11.40 -9.35 -7.33
C LEU A 25 -10.07 -8.71 -7.71
N ALA A 26 -9.73 -8.72 -8.99
CA ALA A 26 -8.70 -7.86 -9.56
C ALA A 26 -9.39 -6.71 -10.31
N ALA A 27 -9.00 -5.48 -10.00
CA ALA A 27 -9.53 -4.28 -10.62
C ALA A 27 -8.42 -3.29 -10.96
N SER A 28 -8.66 -2.36 -11.86
CA SER A 28 -7.78 -1.21 -12.07
C SER A 28 -7.82 -0.27 -10.87
N VAL A 29 -6.81 0.58 -10.74
CA VAL A 29 -6.79 1.65 -9.73
C VAL A 29 -7.97 2.64 -9.88
N ASP A 30 -8.58 2.70 -11.06
CA ASP A 30 -9.75 3.55 -11.36
C ASP A 30 -11.09 2.85 -11.05
N GLY A 31 -11.06 1.58 -10.60
CA GLY A 31 -12.26 0.83 -10.23
C GLY A 31 -12.93 0.08 -11.38
N LEU A 32 -12.19 -0.23 -12.45
CA LEU A 32 -12.66 -1.10 -13.53
C LEU A 32 -12.32 -2.57 -13.24
N VAL A 33 -13.27 -3.47 -13.39
CA VAL A 33 -13.06 -4.91 -13.16
C VAL A 33 -12.11 -5.47 -14.22
N LEU A 34 -11.07 -6.19 -13.78
CA LEU A 34 -10.14 -6.91 -14.66
C LEU A 34 -10.45 -8.40 -14.70
N ALA A 35 -10.71 -9.00 -13.54
CA ALA A 35 -11.15 -10.38 -13.37
C ALA A 35 -11.75 -10.55 -11.98
N HIS A 36 -12.69 -11.48 -11.80
CA HIS A 36 -13.34 -11.68 -10.51
C HIS A 36 -13.79 -13.12 -10.28
N ASP A 37 -13.77 -13.53 -9.02
CA ASP A 37 -14.45 -14.69 -8.47
C ASP A 37 -15.11 -14.25 -7.16
N THR A 38 -16.27 -13.61 -7.30
CA THR A 38 -16.99 -12.93 -6.20
C THR A 38 -18.45 -13.39 -6.12
N PRO A 39 -18.70 -14.64 -5.70
CA PRO A 39 -20.06 -15.18 -5.64
C PRO A 39 -20.94 -14.36 -4.68
N GLY A 40 -22.10 -13.92 -5.18
CA GLY A 40 -23.07 -13.15 -4.39
C GLY A 40 -22.71 -11.68 -4.16
N VAL A 41 -21.68 -11.16 -4.85
CA VAL A 41 -21.27 -9.74 -4.78
C VAL A 41 -21.15 -9.19 -6.20
N GLU A 42 -21.73 -8.01 -6.43
CA GLU A 42 -21.59 -7.26 -7.68
C GLU A 42 -20.14 -6.77 -7.85
N PRO A 43 -19.39 -7.25 -8.85
CA PRO A 43 -17.97 -6.96 -8.98
C PRO A 43 -17.70 -5.50 -9.35
N GLU A 44 -18.54 -4.88 -10.19
CA GLU A 44 -18.40 -3.48 -10.59
C GLU A 44 -18.54 -2.53 -9.39
N GLY A 45 -19.56 -2.75 -8.56
CA GLY A 45 -19.76 -1.98 -7.32
C GLY A 45 -18.61 -2.16 -6.34
N LEU A 46 -18.11 -3.39 -6.16
CA LEU A 46 -16.97 -3.66 -5.30
C LEU A 46 -15.67 -3.01 -5.81
N ALA A 47 -15.44 -3.00 -7.13
CA ALA A 47 -14.28 -2.36 -7.75
C ALA A 47 -14.28 -0.84 -7.54
N ALA A 48 -15.42 -0.18 -7.80
CA ALA A 48 -15.59 1.25 -7.61
C ALA A 48 -15.38 1.67 -6.14
N LEU A 49 -15.98 0.92 -5.20
CA LEU A 49 -15.80 1.17 -3.76
C LEU A 49 -14.35 0.94 -3.32
N THR A 50 -13.68 -0.08 -3.86
CA THR A 50 -12.26 -0.35 -3.59
C THR A 50 -11.41 0.85 -4.03
N ALA A 51 -11.62 1.36 -5.25
CA ALA A 51 -10.87 2.51 -5.77
C ALA A 51 -11.08 3.76 -4.91
N ALA A 52 -12.33 4.04 -4.53
CA ALA A 52 -12.65 5.14 -3.63
C ALA A 52 -11.97 4.99 -2.25
N ALA A 53 -12.05 3.80 -1.65
CA ALA A 53 -11.43 3.50 -0.37
C ALA A 53 -9.90 3.63 -0.42
N LEU A 54 -9.26 3.19 -1.51
CA LEU A 54 -7.82 3.32 -1.72
C LEU A 54 -7.41 4.81 -1.76
N GLY A 55 -8.15 5.65 -2.50
CA GLY A 55 -7.89 7.09 -2.57
C GLY A 55 -8.06 7.82 -1.23
N VAL A 56 -8.93 7.33 -0.35
CA VAL A 56 -9.03 7.82 1.04
C VAL A 56 -7.86 7.30 1.88
N ALA A 57 -7.54 6.01 1.78
CA ALA A 57 -6.50 5.37 2.56
C ALA A 57 -5.11 5.96 2.29
N VAL A 58 -4.76 6.23 1.03
CA VAL A 58 -3.49 6.90 0.66
C VAL A 58 -3.37 8.27 1.32
N ARG A 59 -4.44 9.08 1.27
CA ARG A 59 -4.46 10.40 1.92
C ARG A 59 -4.39 10.30 3.44
N MET A 60 -5.06 9.31 4.02
CA MET A 60 -5.02 9.06 5.45
C MET A 60 -3.64 8.59 5.92
N THR A 61 -2.97 7.71 5.18
CA THR A 61 -1.62 7.25 5.54
C THR A 61 -0.59 8.37 5.48
N ASP A 62 -0.71 9.25 4.47
CA ASP A 62 0.12 10.44 4.36
C ASP A 62 -0.13 11.41 5.52
N ALA A 63 -1.40 11.78 5.76
CA ALA A 63 -1.79 12.67 6.86
C ALA A 63 -1.40 12.11 8.25
N ALA A 64 -1.40 10.79 8.43
CA ALA A 64 -1.00 10.13 9.66
C ALA A 64 0.53 9.94 9.80
N GLY A 65 1.32 10.36 8.81
CA GLY A 65 2.77 10.19 8.78
C GLY A 65 3.21 8.72 8.75
N ARG A 66 2.43 7.85 8.11
CA ARG A 66 2.71 6.40 8.00
C ARG A 66 3.42 6.04 6.69
N GLY A 67 3.67 7.02 5.82
CA GLY A 67 4.29 6.83 4.53
C GLY A 67 3.30 6.25 3.51
N GLU A 68 3.82 5.45 2.59
CA GLU A 68 3.01 4.84 1.52
C GLU A 68 2.04 3.77 2.06
N LEU A 69 0.82 3.79 1.52
CA LEU A 69 -0.14 2.72 1.75
C LEU A 69 0.42 1.39 1.22
N ARG A 70 0.51 0.39 2.10
CA ARG A 70 0.96 -0.96 1.74
C ARG A 70 -0.21 -1.89 1.44
N GLU A 71 -1.25 -1.81 2.26
CA GLU A 71 -2.46 -2.61 2.16
C GLU A 71 -3.56 -1.95 3.00
N LEU A 72 -4.81 -2.33 2.73
CA LEU A 72 -5.99 -1.86 3.43
C LEU A 72 -6.76 -3.08 3.92
N LEU A 73 -7.11 -3.11 5.21
CA LEU A 73 -7.88 -4.20 5.82
C LEU A 73 -9.08 -3.62 6.57
N LEU A 74 -10.27 -4.03 6.17
CA LEU A 74 -11.51 -3.72 6.86
C LEU A 74 -12.01 -4.99 7.54
N ARG A 75 -12.37 -4.88 8.81
CA ARG A 75 -13.09 -5.92 9.55
C ARG A 75 -14.53 -5.46 9.73
N GLY A 76 -15.47 -6.27 9.26
CA GLY A 76 -16.90 -6.13 9.55
C GLY A 76 -17.40 -7.32 10.37
N ASP A 77 -18.68 -7.29 10.70
CA ASP A 77 -19.31 -8.32 11.55
C ASP A 77 -19.34 -9.72 10.90
N HIS A 78 -19.15 -9.79 9.58
CA HIS A 78 -19.22 -11.03 8.80
C HIS A 78 -17.88 -11.42 8.17
N GLY A 79 -16.80 -10.71 8.50
CA GLY A 79 -15.46 -11.05 8.04
C GLY A 79 -14.64 -9.84 7.61
N TYR A 80 -13.83 -10.03 6.58
CA TYR A 80 -12.81 -9.08 6.17
C TYR A 80 -12.88 -8.73 4.70
N VAL A 81 -12.54 -7.47 4.41
CA VAL A 81 -12.18 -7.00 3.06
C VAL A 81 -10.73 -6.55 3.12
N ALA A 82 -9.87 -7.16 2.30
CA ALA A 82 -8.44 -6.83 2.25
C ALA A 82 -8.04 -6.42 0.83
N THR A 83 -7.40 -5.27 0.68
CA THR A 83 -6.95 -4.75 -0.61
C THR A 83 -5.43 -4.60 -0.62
N TYR A 84 -4.81 -5.12 -1.68
CA TYR A 84 -3.37 -5.11 -1.91
C TYR A 84 -3.06 -4.48 -3.27
N ALA A 85 -1.93 -3.79 -3.36
CA ALA A 85 -1.42 -3.33 -4.65
C ALA A 85 -1.08 -4.54 -5.54
N ALA A 86 -1.42 -4.45 -6.83
CA ALA A 86 -1.09 -5.44 -7.84
C ALA A 86 -0.41 -4.75 -9.04
N GLY A 87 0.90 -4.57 -8.94
CA GLY A 87 1.66 -3.80 -9.94
C GLY A 87 1.33 -2.32 -9.87
N SER A 88 1.49 -1.62 -10.99
CA SER A 88 1.36 -0.15 -11.03
C SER A 88 -0.02 0.36 -11.46
N SER A 89 -0.88 -0.50 -12.01
CA SER A 89 -2.21 -0.11 -12.52
C SER A 89 -3.37 -0.98 -12.03
N ALA A 90 -3.12 -1.96 -11.16
CA ALA A 90 -4.16 -2.84 -10.63
C ALA A 90 -4.12 -2.99 -9.11
N VAL A 91 -5.23 -3.47 -8.57
CA VAL A 91 -5.45 -3.78 -7.16
C VAL A 91 -6.11 -5.14 -7.03
N LEU A 92 -5.74 -5.87 -5.98
CA LEU A 92 -6.35 -7.14 -5.60
C LEU A 92 -7.17 -6.92 -4.33
N THR A 93 -8.48 -7.16 -4.41
CA THR A 93 -9.41 -7.13 -3.27
C THR A 93 -9.88 -8.53 -2.92
N LEU A 94 -9.78 -8.90 -1.66
CA LEU A 94 -10.15 -10.21 -1.11
C LEU A 94 -11.27 -10.06 -0.11
N LEU A 95 -12.27 -10.94 -0.22
CA LEU A 95 -13.34 -11.12 0.76
C LEU A 95 -13.08 -12.40 1.53
N ALA A 96 -13.09 -12.31 2.85
CA ALA A 96 -12.78 -13.44 3.72
C ALA A 96 -13.77 -13.55 4.88
N GLN A 97 -13.99 -14.77 5.35
CA GLN A 97 -14.81 -15.04 6.53
C GLN A 97 -14.14 -14.52 7.81
N ASP A 98 -14.91 -14.29 8.87
CA ASP A 98 -14.40 -13.80 10.16
C ASP A 98 -13.33 -14.71 10.80
N ARG A 99 -13.42 -16.03 10.56
CA ARG A 99 -12.46 -17.02 11.05
C ARG A 99 -11.17 -17.14 10.23
N VAL A 100 -10.93 -16.25 9.26
CA VAL A 100 -9.71 -16.29 8.44
C VAL A 100 -8.48 -16.02 9.31
N ASN A 101 -7.40 -16.75 9.05
CA ASN A 101 -6.09 -16.40 9.59
C ASN A 101 -5.58 -15.14 8.85
N VAL A 102 -5.64 -13.99 9.52
CA VAL A 102 -5.26 -12.68 8.94
C VAL A 102 -3.79 -12.67 8.50
N GLY A 103 -2.89 -13.31 9.24
CA GLY A 103 -1.49 -13.43 8.83
C GLY A 103 -1.32 -14.18 7.51
N ARG A 104 -2.03 -15.30 7.33
CA ARG A 104 -2.07 -16.06 6.07
C ARG A 104 -2.74 -15.26 4.95
N LEU A 105 -3.79 -14.51 5.25
CA LEU A 105 -4.47 -13.63 4.30
C LEU A 105 -3.49 -12.61 3.71
N HIS A 106 -2.71 -11.93 4.55
CA HIS A 106 -1.68 -10.98 4.09
C HIS A 106 -0.56 -11.66 3.32
N LEU A 107 -0.05 -12.80 3.82
CA LEU A 107 1.02 -13.53 3.15
C LEU A 107 0.63 -13.92 1.72
N GLU A 108 -0.53 -14.54 1.56
CA GLU A 108 -1.00 -15.02 0.26
C GLU A 108 -1.54 -13.89 -0.61
N GLY A 109 -2.19 -12.88 -0.01
CA GLY A 109 -2.68 -11.69 -0.71
C GLY A 109 -1.55 -10.87 -1.34
N ARG A 110 -0.49 -10.58 -0.59
CA ARG A 110 0.70 -9.88 -1.14
C ARG A 110 1.38 -10.69 -2.24
N ARG A 111 1.48 -12.00 -2.05
CA ARG A 111 2.10 -12.91 -3.04
C ARG A 111 1.30 -12.97 -4.34
N ALA A 112 -0.02 -13.05 -4.25
CA ALA A 112 -0.91 -13.04 -5.42
C ALA A 112 -0.95 -11.66 -6.08
N GLY A 113 -1.00 -10.58 -5.29
CA GLY A 113 -0.93 -9.20 -5.79
C GLY A 113 0.33 -8.96 -6.61
N GLY A 114 1.50 -9.42 -6.14
CA GLY A 114 2.75 -9.38 -6.91
C GLY A 114 2.65 -10.08 -8.26
N ARG A 115 2.14 -11.32 -8.29
CA ARG A 115 1.94 -12.09 -9.54
C ARG A 115 0.97 -11.41 -10.51
N ILE A 116 -0.16 -10.92 -10.01
CA ILE A 116 -1.13 -10.18 -10.83
C ILE A 116 -0.48 -8.90 -11.36
N GLY A 117 0.32 -8.22 -10.55
CA GLY A 117 1.10 -7.06 -10.98
C GLY A 117 2.03 -7.37 -12.15
N GLU A 118 2.80 -8.46 -12.06
CA GLU A 118 3.66 -8.93 -13.15
C GLU A 118 2.87 -9.19 -14.44
N LEU A 119 1.70 -9.82 -14.35
CA LEU A 119 0.81 -10.06 -15.50
C LEU A 119 0.29 -8.77 -16.13
N MET A 120 -0.04 -7.77 -15.30
CA MET A 120 -0.59 -6.50 -15.76
C MET A 120 0.49 -5.56 -16.31
N ASP A 121 1.67 -5.53 -15.71
CA ASP A 121 2.79 -4.68 -16.14
C ASP A 121 3.52 -5.26 -17.37
N ALA A 122 3.42 -6.57 -17.64
CA ALA A 122 3.95 -7.21 -18.84
C ALA A 122 3.16 -6.91 -20.13
N LEU A 123 1.97 -6.31 -20.02
CA LEU A 123 1.19 -5.86 -21.18
C LEU A 123 1.73 -4.50 -21.67
N PRO A 124 2.00 -4.34 -22.98
CA PRO A 124 2.41 -3.06 -23.53
C PRO A 124 1.32 -2.01 -23.27
N ARG A 125 1.66 -0.99 -22.48
CA ARG A 125 0.79 0.17 -22.30
C ARG A 125 0.70 0.93 -23.62
N PRO A 126 -0.50 1.26 -24.12
CA PRO A 126 -0.64 2.15 -25.26
C PRO A 126 -0.10 3.58 -24.98
N ASP A 127 0.15 3.96 -23.72
CA ASP A 127 0.53 5.32 -23.33
C ASP A 127 1.78 5.41 -22.42
N ASP A 128 2.83 4.64 -22.68
CA ASP A 128 4.07 4.79 -21.90
C ASP A 128 4.98 5.93 -22.46
N PRO A 129 5.10 7.10 -21.77
CA PRO A 129 5.93 8.21 -22.24
C PRO A 129 7.43 7.89 -22.24
N ALA A 130 7.85 6.81 -21.57
CA ALA A 130 9.23 6.32 -21.60
C ALA A 130 9.59 5.72 -22.97
N THR A 131 8.65 5.06 -23.63
CA THR A 131 8.84 4.46 -24.95
C THR A 131 8.96 5.53 -26.05
N ALA A 132 8.27 6.67 -25.89
CA ALA A 132 8.37 7.81 -26.79
C ALA A 132 9.73 8.54 -26.68
N HIS A 133 10.27 8.70 -25.46
CA HIS A 133 11.60 9.30 -25.26
C HIS A 133 12.74 8.44 -25.79
N ALA A 134 12.65 7.10 -25.66
CA ALA A 134 13.65 6.18 -26.21
C ALA A 134 13.68 6.20 -27.75
N LYS A 135 12.50 6.28 -28.40
CA LYS A 135 12.40 6.35 -29.86
C LYS A 135 12.83 7.71 -30.42
N ALA A 136 12.51 8.81 -29.74
CA ALA A 136 12.90 10.16 -30.18
C ALA A 136 14.41 10.41 -30.09
N VAL A 137 15.10 9.84 -29.09
CA VAL A 137 16.56 9.95 -28.96
C VAL A 137 17.30 9.12 -30.02
N ALA A 138 16.76 7.98 -30.44
CA ALA A 138 17.38 7.13 -31.46
C ALA A 138 17.22 7.65 -32.90
N THR A 139 16.27 8.57 -33.15
CA THR A 139 15.90 9.00 -34.52
C THR A 139 16.51 10.34 -34.95
N ASN A 140 17.33 10.99 -34.11
CA ASN A 140 17.94 12.28 -34.46
C ASN A 140 19.48 12.21 -34.55
N PRO A 141 20.06 11.87 -35.72
CA PRO A 141 21.51 11.86 -35.90
C PRO A 141 22.12 13.28 -35.97
N ALA A 142 21.33 14.36 -35.88
CA ALA A 142 21.79 15.71 -36.19
C ALA A 142 22.13 16.61 -34.97
N ARG A 143 22.30 16.07 -33.75
CA ARG A 143 22.64 16.92 -32.56
C ARG A 143 24.00 16.64 -31.91
N SER A 144 24.83 15.78 -32.50
CA SER A 144 26.12 15.36 -31.91
C SER A 144 27.34 16.21 -32.31
N VAL A 145 27.21 17.25 -33.15
CA VAL A 145 28.38 18.01 -33.67
C VAL A 145 28.49 19.46 -33.22
N ALA A 146 27.70 19.91 -32.23
CA ALA A 146 27.82 21.26 -31.71
C ALA A 146 27.94 21.25 -30.18
N ARG A 147 29.10 20.82 -29.67
CA ARG A 147 29.61 21.24 -28.36
C ARG A 147 31.11 20.93 -28.26
N THR A 148 31.89 21.67 -29.04
CA THR A 148 33.33 21.82 -28.85
C THR A 148 33.58 23.23 -28.32
N ALA A 149 34.53 23.34 -27.39
CA ALA A 149 35.05 24.55 -26.73
C ALA A 149 34.31 25.01 -25.45
N SER A 150 34.77 24.50 -24.30
CA SER A 150 35.46 25.37 -23.35
C SER A 150 36.36 24.55 -22.42
N THR A 151 37.66 24.69 -22.63
CA THR A 151 38.77 24.26 -21.78
C THR A 151 39.00 25.26 -20.65
N ALA A 152 39.68 24.76 -19.60
CA ALA A 152 40.27 25.45 -18.42
C ALA A 152 39.38 25.50 -17.17
N ALA A 153 39.84 25.25 -15.94
CA ALA A 153 41.13 24.76 -15.42
C ALA A 153 40.95 24.52 -13.91
N VAL A 154 41.63 23.48 -13.40
CA VAL A 154 42.35 23.36 -12.12
C VAL A 154 41.61 23.55 -10.77
N SER A 155 41.83 22.52 -9.92
CA SER A 155 41.42 22.22 -8.53
C SER A 155 41.98 23.18 -7.44
N PRO A 156 42.02 22.78 -6.14
CA PRO A 156 40.99 22.85 -5.10
C PRO A 156 41.40 23.78 -3.93
N GLN A 157 40.49 24.16 -3.02
CA GLN A 157 40.90 24.68 -1.69
C GLN A 157 39.77 24.66 -0.63
N THR A 158 40.09 24.03 0.50
CA THR A 158 39.57 24.25 1.87
C THR A 158 40.86 24.41 2.70
N PRO A 159 41.04 25.42 3.59
CA PRO A 159 40.37 25.40 4.91
C PRO A 159 40.14 26.76 5.61
N ALA A 160 39.39 26.67 6.73
CA ALA A 160 39.64 27.29 8.04
C ALA A 160 38.53 28.20 8.64
N LYS A 161 38.07 27.77 9.84
CA LYS A 161 37.83 28.49 11.13
C LYS A 161 37.43 29.97 11.09
N ALA A 162 36.56 30.53 11.94
CA ALA A 162 35.86 30.13 13.16
C ALA A 162 34.85 31.27 13.50
N THR A 163 33.84 31.03 14.34
CA THR A 163 33.52 31.85 15.54
C THR A 163 32.21 31.38 16.19
N VAL A 164 32.33 31.25 17.51
CA VAL A 164 31.37 30.80 18.52
C VAL A 164 30.18 31.76 18.65
N ARG A 165 28.96 31.22 18.82
CA ARG A 165 28.01 31.76 19.80
C ARG A 165 27.02 30.70 20.31
N SER A 166 27.17 30.48 21.61
CA SER A 166 26.36 29.68 22.51
C SER A 166 24.95 30.24 22.64
N THR A 167 23.94 29.37 22.60
CA THR A 167 22.70 29.49 23.38
C THR A 167 22.10 28.10 23.58
N MET A 168 22.13 27.62 24.84
CA MET A 168 21.45 26.41 25.26
C MET A 168 19.92 26.54 25.09
N PRO A 169 19.20 25.51 24.62
CA PRO A 169 17.77 25.41 24.85
C PRO A 169 17.52 24.87 26.27
N ARG A 170 16.82 25.68 27.09
CA ARG A 170 16.31 25.34 28.43
C ARG A 170 15.57 24.00 28.41
N ARG A 171 15.99 23.06 29.27
CA ARG A 171 15.17 21.90 29.67
C ARG A 171 13.88 22.40 30.33
N THR A 172 12.74 22.15 29.71
CA THR A 172 11.43 22.24 30.34
C THR A 172 11.25 21.07 31.31
N PRO A 173 10.79 21.29 32.56
CA PRO A 173 10.54 20.20 33.48
C PRO A 173 9.27 19.42 33.09
N ARG A 174 9.42 18.10 33.04
CA ARG A 174 8.38 17.10 32.76
C ARG A 174 7.33 17.09 33.89
N PRO A 175 6.02 17.13 33.61
CA PRO A 175 5.00 17.04 34.65
C PRO A 175 4.99 15.64 35.29
N ALA A 176 4.89 15.62 36.62
CA ALA A 176 4.85 14.43 37.45
C ALA A 176 3.55 13.65 37.25
N THR A 177 3.65 12.36 36.96
CA THR A 177 2.55 11.40 36.98
C THR A 177 2.02 11.21 38.41
N PRO A 178 0.70 11.36 38.67
CA PRO A 178 0.14 11.07 39.98
C PRO A 178 0.13 9.56 40.25
N ARG A 179 0.61 9.21 41.45
CA ARG A 179 0.66 7.87 42.06
C ARG A 179 -0.77 7.34 42.30
N PRO A 180 -1.12 6.10 41.94
CA PRO A 180 -2.42 5.54 42.26
C PRO A 180 -2.54 5.29 43.76
N THR A 181 -3.62 5.77 44.37
CA THR A 181 -4.01 5.47 45.75
C THR A 181 -4.53 4.02 45.84
N PRO A 182 -4.24 3.29 46.93
CA PRO A 182 -4.78 1.95 47.11
C PRO A 182 -6.29 2.01 47.35
N ARG A 183 -7.07 1.33 46.50
CA ARG A 183 -8.49 1.06 46.77
C ARG A 183 -8.58 0.03 47.89
N THR A 184 -8.98 0.50 49.07
CA THR A 184 -9.54 -0.31 50.15
C THR A 184 -10.78 -1.06 49.66
N THR A 185 -10.77 -2.38 49.75
CA THR A 185 -11.95 -3.25 49.68
C THR A 185 -12.61 -3.31 51.06
N PRO A 186 -13.92 -3.01 51.20
CA PRO A 186 -14.70 -3.48 52.31
C PRO A 186 -15.66 -4.59 51.88
N ASN A 187 -15.41 -5.76 52.45
CA ASN A 187 -16.30 -6.83 52.90
C ASN A 187 -17.71 -6.98 52.29
N ALA A 188 -17.95 -8.22 51.85
CA ALA A 188 -19.27 -8.83 51.74
C ALA A 188 -20.01 -8.90 53.09
N PRO A 189 -21.35 -8.88 53.05
CA PRO A 189 -22.13 -9.68 53.98
C PRO A 189 -22.95 -10.76 53.27
N THR A 190 -22.96 -11.93 53.91
CA THR A 190 -23.82 -13.09 53.72
C THR A 190 -25.24 -12.88 54.27
N THR A 191 -26.26 -13.28 53.52
CA THR A 191 -27.60 -13.72 53.97
C THR A 191 -28.27 -14.35 52.75
N THR A 192 -28.53 -15.67 52.65
CA THR A 192 -29.53 -16.50 53.36
C THR A 192 -30.93 -15.90 53.33
N GLU A 193 -31.81 -16.49 52.50
CA GLU A 193 -33.26 -16.74 52.69
C GLU A 193 -33.78 -17.30 51.34
N SER A 194 -34.07 -18.61 51.28
CA SER A 194 -35.40 -19.25 51.37
C SER A 194 -36.10 -19.37 50.02
#